data_AF-A0A8J8FQI5-F1
#
_entry.id   AF-A0A8J8FQI5-F1
#
_cell.length_a   1.000
_cell.length_b   1.000
_cell.length_c   1.000
_cell.angle_alpha   90.00
_cell.angle_beta   90.00
_cell.angle_gamma   90.00
#
_symmetry.space_group_name_H-M   'P 1'
#
loop_
_entity.id
_entity.type
_entity.pdbx_description
1 polymer ?
#
loop_
_entity_poly.entity_id
_entity_poly.type
_entity_poly.pdbx_seq_one_letter_code
_entity_poly.pdbx_strand_id
1 'polypeptide(L)'
;MNIATVNKFSFFGFIILLSLWCFVVFHIMNIQEKQSIKHEGYHLHSYNIANELRQSSDDLTRMARTYVSTGNIIYEQYYFEILAIRNGEAPRPKKYPPTYWYTSLATNNASLNHLGKPIPLQTLMREMGFTEKEFSLLRKAQNRSDTLVHLERQAFAAMKGLFDDGNGNFTVKGKPDRTFASKLLFSPQYNEEKISIMEPIQEFLEAVEYRMASESEALQGRQTLYLWYAILLIIVSTLMALIIADYVRTKIISPVFSLKHDAHIIAEGNYKARCKVNVENEIGSLSQSLNEMAECIELDINKLQQMATTDELVGISNRRAFIKSLKLEVERSHRYESPLSLLMMDVGCWMLDVGC
;
A
#
# COMPACT_ATOMS: atom_id res chain seq x y z
N MET A 1 -30.71 23.75 -4.62
CA MET A 1 -30.09 22.42 -4.51
C MET A 1 -30.43 21.83 -3.15
N ASN A 2 -31.39 20.90 -3.06
CA ASN A 2 -31.98 20.46 -1.78
C ASN A 2 -30.92 19.87 -0.82
N ILE A 3 -31.15 19.88 0.51
CA ILE A 3 -30.20 19.36 1.51
C ILE A 3 -29.77 17.92 1.19
N ALA A 4 -30.68 17.12 0.63
CA ALA A 4 -30.41 15.77 0.15
C ALA A 4 -29.34 15.69 -0.96
N THR A 5 -29.26 16.70 -1.85
CA THR A 5 -28.29 16.74 -2.94
C THR A 5 -26.87 17.01 -2.44
N VAL A 6 -26.75 17.84 -1.40
CA VAL A 6 -25.48 18.14 -0.73
C VAL A 6 -24.97 16.90 0.01
N ASN A 7 -25.84 16.21 0.75
CA ASN A 7 -25.46 14.98 1.45
C ASN A 7 -24.94 13.92 0.47
N LYS A 8 -25.54 13.82 -0.73
CA LYS A 8 -25.03 12.96 -1.80
C LYS A 8 -23.63 13.40 -2.26
N PHE A 9 -23.41 14.70 -2.48
CA PHE A 9 -22.09 15.20 -2.90
C PHE A 9 -21.00 14.96 -1.86
N SER A 10 -21.28 15.21 -0.57
CA SER A 10 -20.36 14.91 0.53
C SER A 10 -20.06 13.42 0.64
N PHE A 11 -21.07 12.57 0.42
CA PHE A 11 -20.90 11.12 0.41
C PHE A 11 -20.02 10.64 -0.75
N PHE A 12 -20.21 11.19 -1.95
CA PHE A 12 -19.34 10.90 -3.10
C PHE A 12 -17.89 11.36 -2.86
N GLY A 13 -17.69 12.54 -2.27
CA GLY A 13 -16.36 13.02 -1.88
C GLY A 13 -15.65 12.09 -0.89
N PHE A 14 -16.39 11.57 0.09
CA PHE A 14 -15.87 10.59 1.04
C PHE A 14 -15.45 9.27 0.38
N ILE A 15 -16.25 8.76 -0.56
CA ILE A 15 -15.90 7.55 -1.33
C ILE A 15 -14.61 7.77 -2.14
N ILE A 16 -14.47 8.92 -2.79
CA ILE A 16 -13.25 9.25 -3.56
C ILE A 16 -12.03 9.28 -2.63
N LEU A 17 -12.14 9.92 -1.46
CA LEU A 17 -11.06 9.97 -0.47
C LEU A 17 -10.65 8.56 -0.02
N LEU A 18 -11.60 7.70 0.33
CA LEU A 18 -11.34 6.31 0.71
C LEU A 18 -10.70 5.50 -0.42
N SER A 19 -11.14 5.71 -1.66
CA SER A 19 -10.56 5.05 -2.83
C SER A 19 -9.10 5.44 -3.04
N LEU A 20 -8.75 6.71 -2.81
CA LEU A 20 -7.38 7.22 -2.92
C LEU A 20 -6.49 6.64 -1.81
N TRP A 21 -7.02 6.50 -0.59
CA TRP A 21 -6.33 5.82 0.49
C TRP A 21 -6.10 4.33 0.22
N CYS A 22 -7.10 3.65 -0.31
CA CYS A 22 -6.97 2.26 -0.73
C CYS A 22 -5.86 2.11 -1.79
N PHE A 23 -5.79 3.04 -2.75
CA PHE A 23 -4.72 3.07 -3.75
C PHE A 23 -3.33 3.28 -3.14
N VAL A 24 -3.18 4.21 -2.19
CA VAL A 24 -1.89 4.44 -1.49
C VAL A 24 -1.45 3.20 -0.71
N VAL A 25 -2.35 2.58 0.05
CA VAL A 25 -2.06 1.36 0.81
C VAL A 25 -1.69 0.21 -0.15
N PHE A 26 -2.43 0.03 -1.24
CA PHE A 26 -2.12 -0.95 -2.27
C PHE A 26 -0.74 -0.72 -2.89
N HIS A 27 -0.37 0.54 -3.17
CA HIS A 27 0.95 0.88 -3.70
C HIS A 27 2.07 0.57 -2.69
N ILE A 28 1.86 0.83 -1.39
CA ILE A 28 2.81 0.47 -0.34
C ILE A 28 2.97 -1.06 -0.27
N MET A 29 1.86 -1.82 -0.26
CA MET A 29 1.89 -3.29 -0.26
C MET A 29 2.61 -3.86 -1.48
N ASN A 30 2.39 -3.31 -2.67
CA ASN A 30 3.11 -3.73 -3.88
C ASN A 30 4.62 -3.46 -3.81
N ILE A 31 5.05 -2.38 -3.15
CA ILE A 31 6.48 -2.13 -2.90
C ILE A 31 7.05 -3.20 -1.96
N GLN A 32 6.30 -3.58 -0.92
CA GLN A 32 6.72 -4.63 0.03
C GLN A 32 6.87 -5.98 -0.68
N GLU A 33 5.88 -6.37 -1.49
CA GLU A 33 5.91 -7.62 -2.26
C GLU A 33 7.14 -7.69 -3.18
N LYS A 34 7.44 -6.61 -3.91
CA LYS A 34 8.63 -6.52 -4.76
C LYS A 34 9.94 -6.68 -3.97
N GLN A 35 10.01 -6.10 -2.77
CA GLN A 35 11.19 -6.25 -1.92
C GLN A 35 11.33 -7.69 -1.40
N SER A 36 10.23 -8.33 -1.01
CA SER A 36 10.19 -9.73 -0.59
C SER A 36 10.66 -10.67 -1.70
N ILE A 37 10.13 -10.52 -2.91
CA ILE A 37 10.51 -11.33 -4.09
C ILE A 37 12.01 -11.18 -4.39
N LYS A 38 12.55 -9.96 -4.27
CA LYS A 38 13.99 -9.73 -4.47
C LYS A 38 14.81 -10.50 -3.42
N HIS A 39 14.43 -10.44 -2.14
CA HIS A 39 15.13 -11.15 -1.07
C HIS A 39 15.05 -12.67 -1.24
N GLU A 40 13.89 -13.20 -1.61
CA GLU A 40 13.69 -14.62 -1.88
C GLU A 40 14.52 -15.11 -3.08
N GLY A 41 14.65 -14.30 -4.13
CA GLY A 41 15.53 -14.59 -5.26
C GLY A 41 17.01 -14.68 -4.88
N TYR A 42 17.49 -13.74 -4.05
CA TYR A 42 18.88 -13.79 -3.53
C TYR A 42 19.10 -15.01 -2.62
N HIS A 43 18.13 -15.34 -1.77
CA HIS A 43 18.17 -16.54 -0.92
C HIS A 43 18.32 -17.81 -1.75
N LEU A 44 17.44 -18.00 -2.72
CA LEU A 44 17.45 -19.18 -3.58
C LEU A 44 18.79 -19.32 -4.31
N HIS A 45 19.36 -18.21 -4.81
CA HIS A 45 20.62 -18.24 -5.52
C HIS A 45 21.82 -18.54 -4.61
N SER A 46 21.80 -18.01 -3.38
CA SER A 46 22.81 -18.28 -2.34
C SER A 46 22.77 -19.74 -1.88
N TYR A 47 21.56 -20.28 -1.71
CA TYR A 47 21.35 -21.69 -1.38
C TYR A 47 21.81 -22.60 -2.53
N ASN A 48 21.48 -22.27 -3.77
CA ASN A 48 21.83 -23.07 -4.94
C ASN A 48 23.35 -23.23 -5.10
N ILE A 49 24.14 -22.17 -4.91
CA ILE A 49 25.60 -22.26 -5.09
C ILE A 49 26.28 -23.09 -3.99
N ALA A 50 25.80 -22.99 -2.74
CA ALA A 50 26.29 -23.82 -1.65
C ALA A 50 25.86 -25.29 -1.81
N ASN A 51 24.61 -25.50 -2.24
CA ASN A 51 24.11 -26.83 -2.54
C ASN A 51 24.86 -27.47 -3.72
N GLU A 52 25.32 -26.69 -4.69
CA GLU A 52 26.18 -27.19 -5.77
C GLU A 52 27.54 -27.68 -5.25
N LEU A 53 28.18 -26.96 -4.32
CA LEU A 53 29.43 -27.43 -3.70
C LEU A 53 29.22 -28.74 -2.95
N ARG A 54 28.15 -28.81 -2.15
CA ARG A 54 27.74 -30.02 -1.43
C ARG A 54 27.51 -31.18 -2.40
N GLN A 55 26.70 -30.94 -3.43
CA GLN A 55 26.36 -31.93 -4.44
C GLN A 55 27.61 -32.41 -5.19
N SER A 56 28.50 -31.51 -5.61
CA SER A 56 29.77 -31.85 -6.25
C SER A 56 30.59 -32.80 -5.36
N SER A 57 30.70 -32.52 -4.06
CA SER A 57 31.40 -33.39 -3.13
C SER A 57 30.75 -34.77 -3.00
N ASP A 58 29.41 -34.84 -2.94
CA ASP A 58 28.66 -36.10 -2.86
C ASP A 58 28.75 -36.92 -4.15
N ASP A 59 28.71 -36.24 -5.30
CA ASP A 59 28.87 -36.85 -6.60
C ASP A 59 30.28 -37.44 -6.75
N LEU A 60 31.34 -36.72 -6.37
CA LEU A 60 32.71 -37.24 -6.35
C LEU A 60 32.83 -38.50 -5.50
N THR A 61 32.33 -38.48 -4.27
CA THR A 61 32.31 -39.65 -3.38
C THR A 61 31.58 -40.83 -4.00
N ARG A 62 30.39 -40.57 -4.57
CA ARG A 62 29.57 -41.61 -5.21
C ARG A 62 30.32 -42.22 -6.39
N MET A 63 30.84 -41.39 -7.29
CA MET A 63 31.60 -41.86 -8.46
C MET A 63 32.82 -42.69 -8.04
N ALA A 64 33.58 -42.20 -7.06
CA ALA A 64 34.77 -42.90 -6.60
C ALA A 64 34.45 -44.27 -5.98
N ARG A 65 33.47 -44.32 -5.06
CA ARG A 65 33.04 -45.56 -4.42
C ARG A 65 32.43 -46.54 -5.42
N THR A 66 31.62 -46.06 -6.37
CA THR A 66 31.02 -46.92 -7.39
C THR A 66 32.08 -47.46 -8.36
N TYR A 67 33.07 -46.66 -8.77
CA TYR A 67 34.19 -47.15 -9.59
C TYR A 67 34.94 -48.28 -8.89
N VAL A 68 35.39 -48.07 -7.65
CA VAL A 68 36.13 -49.09 -6.89
C VAL A 68 35.28 -50.33 -6.62
N SER A 69 33.97 -50.15 -6.39
CA SER A 69 33.04 -51.25 -6.15
C SER A 69 32.65 -52.02 -7.41
N THR A 70 32.75 -51.46 -8.61
CA THR A 70 32.26 -52.12 -9.85
C THR A 70 33.35 -52.41 -10.86
N GLY A 71 34.44 -51.63 -10.86
CA GLY A 71 35.45 -51.60 -11.91
C GLY A 71 35.01 -50.89 -13.19
N ASN A 72 33.80 -50.33 -13.25
CA ASN A 72 33.30 -49.69 -14.47
C ASN A 72 33.91 -48.30 -14.66
N ILE A 73 34.72 -48.14 -15.71
CA ILE A 73 35.50 -46.94 -16.02
C ILE A 73 34.67 -45.67 -16.19
N ILE A 74 33.38 -45.77 -16.53
CA ILE A 74 32.50 -44.59 -16.71
C ILE A 74 32.43 -43.73 -15.44
N TYR A 75 32.47 -44.35 -14.27
CA TYR A 75 32.42 -43.64 -12.99
C TYR A 75 33.71 -42.88 -12.72
N GLU A 76 34.87 -43.42 -13.13
CA GLU A 76 36.13 -42.68 -13.07
C GLU A 76 36.12 -41.49 -14.03
N GLN A 77 35.58 -41.66 -15.25
CA GLN A 77 35.46 -40.57 -16.21
C GLN A 77 34.58 -39.44 -15.68
N TYR A 78 33.39 -39.76 -15.16
CA TYR A 78 32.51 -38.76 -14.56
C TYR A 78 33.10 -38.11 -13.31
N TYR A 79 33.86 -38.85 -12.50
CA TYR A 79 34.60 -38.25 -11.38
C TYR A 79 35.52 -37.11 -11.86
N PHE A 80 36.34 -37.37 -12.88
CA PHE A 80 37.24 -36.35 -13.41
C PHE A 80 36.51 -35.22 -14.14
N GLU A 81 35.38 -35.52 -14.78
CA GLU A 81 34.53 -34.50 -15.40
C GLU A 81 33.92 -33.55 -14.35
N ILE A 82 33.43 -34.07 -13.22
CA ILE A 82 32.96 -33.25 -12.08
C ILE A 82 34.06 -32.33 -11.58
N LEU A 83 35.27 -32.86 -11.40
CA LEU A 83 36.45 -32.10 -10.97
C LEU A 83 36.80 -31.00 -11.96
N ALA A 84 36.82 -31.31 -13.26
CA ALA A 84 37.09 -30.35 -14.32
C ALA A 84 36.03 -29.24 -14.35
N ILE A 85 34.75 -29.57 -14.16
CA ILE A 85 33.66 -28.58 -14.06
C ILE A 85 33.87 -27.68 -12.85
N ARG A 86 34.15 -28.26 -11.67
CA ARG A 86 34.38 -27.51 -10.42
C ARG A 86 35.54 -26.52 -10.54
N ASN A 87 36.63 -26.94 -11.17
CA ASN A 87 37.84 -26.16 -11.37
C ASN A 87 37.74 -25.15 -12.52
N GLY A 88 36.65 -25.18 -13.29
CA GLY A 88 36.48 -24.32 -14.48
C GLY A 88 37.35 -24.75 -15.67
N GLU A 89 37.80 -26.00 -15.71
CA GLU A 89 38.50 -26.61 -16.84
C GLU A 89 37.50 -27.13 -17.90
N ALA A 90 36.29 -27.51 -17.47
CA ALA A 90 35.20 -27.96 -18.32
C ALA A 90 33.95 -27.06 -18.14
N PRO A 91 33.11 -26.91 -19.18
CA PRO A 91 31.90 -26.11 -19.07
C PRO A 91 30.86 -26.76 -18.16
N ARG A 92 30.26 -25.97 -17.27
CA ARG A 92 29.18 -26.44 -16.39
C ARG A 92 27.82 -26.49 -17.11
N PRO A 93 26.90 -27.39 -16.74
CA PRO A 93 25.51 -27.32 -17.21
C PRO A 93 24.79 -26.06 -16.69
N LYS A 94 24.00 -25.36 -17.52
CA LYS A 94 23.35 -24.07 -17.18
C LYS A 94 22.42 -24.09 -15.96
N LYS A 95 21.84 -25.23 -15.58
CA LYS A 95 20.95 -25.37 -14.42
C LYS A 95 21.44 -26.39 -13.39
N TYR A 96 22.54 -27.07 -13.70
CA TYR A 96 23.13 -28.22 -13.00
C TYR A 96 22.18 -28.93 -12.02
N PRO A 97 21.11 -29.58 -12.51
CA PRO A 97 20.11 -30.15 -11.63
C PRO A 97 20.71 -31.29 -10.77
N PRO A 98 20.17 -31.56 -9.57
CA PRO A 98 20.61 -32.67 -8.71
C PRO A 98 20.61 -34.04 -9.39
N THR A 99 19.79 -34.19 -10.44
CA THR A 99 19.64 -35.44 -11.21
C THR A 99 20.63 -35.57 -12.37
N TYR A 100 21.47 -34.56 -12.64
CA TYR A 100 22.29 -34.49 -13.86
C TYR A 100 23.14 -35.74 -14.12
N TRP A 101 23.87 -36.23 -13.10
CA TRP A 101 24.72 -37.40 -13.28
C TRP A 101 23.94 -38.71 -13.35
N TYR A 102 22.76 -38.77 -12.75
CA TYR A 102 21.88 -39.93 -12.87
C TYR A 102 21.32 -40.06 -14.30
N THR A 103 20.95 -38.94 -14.92
CA THR A 103 20.43 -38.96 -16.30
C THR A 103 21.54 -39.15 -17.32
N SER A 104 22.73 -38.57 -17.10
CA SER A 104 23.89 -38.74 -17.98
C SER A 104 24.37 -40.19 -18.07
N LEU A 105 24.24 -40.96 -16.97
CA LEU A 105 24.47 -42.41 -16.96
C LEU A 105 23.47 -43.18 -17.86
N ALA A 106 22.22 -42.73 -17.94
CA ALA A 106 21.15 -43.44 -18.64
C ALA A 106 21.13 -43.18 -20.15
N THR A 107 21.51 -41.98 -20.59
CA THR A 107 21.38 -41.57 -22.00
C THR A 107 22.65 -41.83 -22.83
N ASN A 108 23.76 -42.25 -22.21
CA ASN A 108 25.09 -42.41 -22.81
C ASN A 108 25.54 -41.20 -23.66
N ASN A 109 24.94 -40.05 -23.36
CA ASN A 109 25.09 -38.76 -23.97
C ASN A 109 24.68 -37.80 -22.85
N ALA A 110 25.66 -37.12 -22.27
CA ALA A 110 25.39 -35.89 -21.56
C ALA A 110 24.55 -35.04 -22.51
N SER A 111 23.36 -34.61 -22.11
CA SER A 111 22.51 -33.74 -22.93
C SER A 111 23.23 -32.40 -23.09
N LEU A 112 24.12 -32.35 -24.07
CA LEU A 112 25.11 -31.30 -24.39
C LEU A 112 24.48 -29.95 -24.79
N ASN A 113 23.15 -29.89 -24.90
CA ASN A 113 22.51 -28.76 -25.56
C ASN A 113 22.48 -27.47 -24.72
N HIS A 114 22.83 -27.51 -23.44
CA HIS A 114 22.79 -26.33 -22.56
C HIS A 114 24.00 -26.21 -21.62
N LEU A 115 25.20 -26.39 -22.16
CA LEU A 115 26.44 -26.05 -21.46
C LEU A 115 26.61 -24.52 -21.32
N GLY A 116 27.15 -24.10 -20.19
CA GLY A 116 27.51 -22.73 -19.87
C GLY A 116 28.99 -22.44 -20.14
N LYS A 117 29.51 -21.41 -19.50
CA LYS A 117 30.95 -21.07 -19.56
C LYS A 117 31.74 -21.92 -18.57
N PRO A 118 33.02 -22.25 -18.88
CA PRO A 118 33.93 -22.88 -17.93
C PRO A 118 34.37 -21.82 -16.90
N ILE A 119 33.66 -21.75 -15.77
CA ILE A 119 33.94 -20.81 -14.69
C ILE A 119 34.14 -21.64 -13.42
N PRO A 120 35.26 -21.45 -12.68
CA PRO A 120 35.46 -22.13 -11.42
C PRO A 120 34.31 -21.85 -10.45
N LEU A 121 33.86 -22.88 -9.71
CA LEU A 121 32.77 -22.75 -8.75
C LEU A 121 33.05 -21.65 -7.71
N GLN A 122 34.31 -21.53 -7.29
CA GLN A 122 34.77 -20.49 -6.38
C GLN A 122 34.60 -19.06 -6.93
N THR A 123 34.78 -18.88 -8.24
CA THR A 123 34.57 -17.58 -8.90
C THR A 123 33.10 -17.20 -8.87
N LEU A 124 32.20 -18.16 -9.16
CA LEU A 124 30.76 -17.95 -9.07
C LEU A 124 30.33 -17.58 -7.66
N MET A 125 30.86 -18.27 -6.63
CA MET A 125 30.61 -17.93 -5.23
C MET A 125 31.10 -16.52 -4.89
N ARG A 126 32.24 -16.07 -5.42
CA ARG A 126 32.75 -14.72 -5.18
C ARG A 126 31.86 -13.64 -5.81
N GLU A 127 31.33 -13.91 -7.00
CA GLU A 127 30.45 -12.99 -7.73
C GLU A 127 29.07 -12.82 -7.06
N MET A 128 28.69 -13.69 -6.12
CA MET A 128 27.41 -13.64 -5.39
C MET A 128 27.31 -12.51 -4.35
N GLY A 129 28.42 -11.83 -4.04
CA GLY A 129 28.42 -10.73 -3.06
C GLY A 129 28.30 -11.19 -1.61
N PHE A 130 28.75 -12.41 -1.29
CA PHE A 130 28.86 -12.88 0.09
C PHE A 130 29.84 -12.01 0.90
N THR A 131 29.62 -11.95 2.21
CA THR A 131 30.60 -11.40 3.14
C THR A 131 31.87 -12.24 3.14
N GLU A 132 33.02 -11.66 3.52
CA GLU A 132 34.27 -12.41 3.61
C GLU A 132 34.19 -13.60 4.59
N LYS A 133 33.40 -13.46 5.67
CA LYS A 133 33.17 -14.54 6.63
C LYS A 133 32.45 -15.72 5.96
N GLU A 134 31.33 -15.47 5.30
CA GLU A 134 30.57 -16.50 4.57
C GLU A 134 31.43 -17.14 3.47
N PHE A 135 32.14 -16.34 2.67
CA PHE A 135 32.99 -16.85 1.60
C PHE A 135 34.19 -17.68 2.13
N SER A 136 34.71 -17.35 3.32
CA SER A 136 35.79 -18.13 3.95
C SER A 136 35.34 -19.56 4.31
N LEU A 137 34.07 -19.76 4.68
CA LEU A 137 33.51 -21.07 4.99
C LEU A 137 33.42 -21.95 3.74
N LEU A 138 32.91 -21.41 2.62
CA LEU A 138 32.87 -22.14 1.35
C LEU A 138 34.28 -22.50 0.85
N ARG A 139 35.24 -21.60 1.03
CA ARG A 139 36.66 -21.86 0.71
C ARG A 139 37.25 -22.98 1.56
N LYS A 140 36.94 -22.98 2.87
CA LYS A 140 37.36 -24.04 3.80
C LYS A 140 36.78 -25.39 3.37
N ALA A 141 35.49 -25.43 3.03
CA ALA A 141 34.83 -26.64 2.51
C ALA A 141 35.49 -27.15 1.23
N GLN A 142 35.75 -26.25 0.27
CA GLN A 142 36.42 -26.61 -0.99
C GLN A 142 37.83 -27.15 -0.76
N ASN A 143 38.65 -26.48 0.05
CA ASN A 143 40.02 -26.94 0.35
C ASN A 143 40.03 -28.32 1.03
N ARG A 144 39.07 -28.58 1.94
CA ARG A 144 38.89 -29.90 2.56
C ARG A 144 38.50 -30.94 1.49
N SER A 145 37.65 -30.59 0.53
CA SER A 145 37.30 -31.47 -0.59
C SER A 145 38.48 -31.72 -1.53
N ASP A 146 39.31 -30.71 -1.82
CA ASP A 146 40.52 -30.86 -2.64
C ASP A 146 41.54 -31.80 -1.95
N THR A 147 41.61 -31.75 -0.61
CA THR A 147 42.42 -32.70 0.17
C THR A 147 41.88 -34.13 0.03
N LEU A 148 40.56 -34.33 0.14
CA LEU A 148 39.92 -35.64 -0.04
C LEU A 148 40.14 -36.24 -1.44
N VAL A 149 40.23 -35.39 -2.48
CA VAL A 149 40.53 -35.82 -3.86
C VAL A 149 41.85 -36.58 -3.95
N HIS A 150 42.85 -36.28 -3.12
CA HIS A 150 44.10 -37.04 -3.10
C HIS A 150 43.89 -38.50 -2.67
N LEU A 151 43.07 -38.75 -1.63
CA LEU A 151 42.71 -40.11 -1.20
C LEU A 151 41.91 -40.85 -2.29
N GLU A 152 41.02 -40.14 -2.98
CA GLU A 152 40.23 -40.70 -4.08
C GLU A 152 41.10 -41.09 -5.28
N ARG A 153 42.07 -40.24 -5.64
CA ARG A 153 43.06 -40.54 -6.68
C ARG A 153 43.97 -41.70 -6.29
N GLN A 154 44.33 -41.83 -5.01
CA GLN A 154 45.09 -42.97 -4.50
C GLN A 154 44.31 -44.29 -4.67
N ALA A 155 43.00 -44.28 -4.38
CA ALA A 155 42.14 -45.43 -4.61
C ALA A 155 42.08 -45.80 -6.10
N PHE A 156 42.01 -44.81 -7.00
CA PHE A 156 42.01 -45.05 -8.45
C PHE A 156 43.34 -45.57 -8.96
N ALA A 157 44.44 -45.03 -8.46
CA ALA A 157 45.78 -45.52 -8.76
C ALA A 157 45.92 -46.99 -8.34
N ALA A 158 45.48 -47.35 -7.14
CA ALA A 158 45.53 -48.72 -6.65
C ALA A 158 44.69 -49.68 -7.53
N MET A 159 43.51 -49.25 -8.01
CA MET A 159 42.72 -50.01 -8.99
C MET A 159 43.46 -50.30 -10.31
N LYS A 160 44.46 -49.48 -10.64
CA LYS A 160 45.30 -49.60 -11.85
C LYS A 160 46.67 -50.23 -11.58
N GLY A 161 46.96 -50.62 -10.33
CA GLY A 161 48.27 -51.13 -9.93
C GLY A 161 49.35 -50.05 -9.90
N LEU A 162 48.95 -48.79 -9.65
CA LEU A 162 49.83 -47.66 -9.46
C LEU A 162 49.83 -47.26 -7.99
N PHE A 163 51.01 -46.96 -7.44
CA PHE A 163 51.22 -46.62 -6.03
C PHE A 163 52.08 -45.37 -5.89
N ASP A 164 51.97 -44.73 -4.74
CA ASP A 164 52.68 -43.50 -4.40
C ASP A 164 54.20 -43.73 -4.42
N ASP A 165 54.92 -42.82 -5.06
CA ASP A 165 56.39 -42.79 -5.12
C ASP A 165 57.05 -42.07 -3.95
N GLY A 166 56.26 -41.58 -2.99
CA GLY A 166 56.72 -40.83 -1.83
C GLY A 166 56.84 -39.32 -2.09
N ASN A 167 56.64 -38.90 -3.34
CA ASN A 167 56.56 -37.49 -3.75
C ASN A 167 55.11 -37.07 -4.07
N GLY A 168 54.13 -37.94 -3.79
CA GLY A 168 52.70 -37.69 -4.04
C GLY A 168 52.25 -38.02 -5.46
N ASN A 169 53.08 -38.66 -6.28
CA ASN A 169 52.70 -39.13 -7.61
C ASN A 169 52.53 -40.65 -7.63
N PHE A 170 51.54 -41.13 -8.38
CA PHE A 170 51.24 -42.55 -8.50
C PHE A 170 52.01 -43.19 -9.67
N THR A 171 53.33 -43.33 -9.52
CA THR A 171 54.21 -43.84 -10.60
C THR A 171 54.75 -45.26 -10.35
N VAL A 172 54.72 -45.73 -9.10
CA VAL A 172 55.23 -47.06 -8.74
C VAL A 172 54.27 -48.13 -9.24
N LYS A 173 54.76 -49.06 -10.07
CA LYS A 173 53.94 -50.14 -10.62
C LYS A 173 53.93 -51.36 -9.71
N GLY A 174 52.75 -51.91 -9.49
CA GLY A 174 52.51 -53.17 -8.78
C GLY A 174 51.28 -53.89 -9.33
N LYS A 175 50.73 -54.82 -8.56
CA LYS A 175 49.47 -55.48 -8.91
C LYS A 175 48.29 -54.57 -8.54
N PRO A 176 47.23 -54.48 -9.36
CA PRO A 176 46.00 -53.81 -8.97
C PRO A 176 45.47 -54.32 -7.62
N ASP A 177 45.20 -53.39 -6.71
CA ASP A 177 44.73 -53.70 -5.35
C ASP A 177 43.37 -53.04 -5.08
N ARG A 178 42.32 -53.74 -5.52
CA ARG A 178 40.94 -53.32 -5.29
C ARG A 178 40.54 -53.36 -3.83
N THR A 179 41.09 -54.31 -3.05
CA THR A 179 40.80 -54.43 -1.62
C THR A 179 41.30 -53.22 -0.84
N PHE A 180 42.51 -52.74 -1.15
CA PHE A 180 43.06 -51.51 -0.60
C PHE A 180 42.23 -50.30 -1.01
N ALA A 181 41.90 -50.16 -2.30
CA ALA A 181 41.07 -49.07 -2.78
C ALA A 181 39.70 -49.02 -2.08
N SER A 182 39.03 -50.17 -1.90
CA SER A 182 37.77 -50.27 -1.16
C SER A 182 37.97 -49.93 0.31
N LYS A 183 39.00 -50.48 0.97
CA LYS A 183 39.27 -50.17 2.38
C LYS A 183 39.51 -48.68 2.60
N LEU A 184 40.18 -48.00 1.67
CA LEU A 184 40.47 -46.57 1.73
C LEU A 184 39.18 -45.73 1.67
N LEU A 185 38.35 -45.93 0.64
CA LEU A 185 37.14 -45.11 0.41
C LEU A 185 35.97 -45.42 1.35
N PHE A 186 35.97 -46.60 1.98
CA PHE A 186 34.94 -47.01 2.94
C PHE A 186 35.48 -46.99 4.39
N SER A 187 36.61 -46.33 4.63
CA SER A 187 37.21 -46.19 5.96
C SER A 187 36.45 -45.18 6.84
N PRO A 188 36.55 -45.31 8.18
CA PRO A 188 36.11 -44.27 9.10
C PRO A 188 36.79 -42.92 8.83
N GLN A 189 38.09 -42.93 8.53
CA GLN A 189 38.86 -41.73 8.20
C GLN A 189 38.28 -40.98 6.99
N TYR A 190 37.92 -41.70 5.92
CA TYR A 190 37.26 -41.07 4.76
C TYR A 190 35.93 -40.41 5.15
N ASN A 191 35.16 -41.04 6.04
CA ASN A 191 33.89 -40.48 6.50
C ASN A 191 34.11 -39.22 7.38
N GLU A 192 35.14 -39.19 8.21
CA GLU A 192 35.54 -38.01 8.99
C GLU A 192 35.95 -36.84 8.08
N GLU A 193 36.74 -37.10 7.04
CA GLU A 193 37.09 -36.10 6.03
C GLU A 193 35.83 -35.56 5.34
N LYS A 194 34.88 -36.43 4.99
CA LYS A 194 33.59 -36.01 4.43
C LYS A 194 32.77 -35.15 5.38
N ILE A 195 32.70 -35.49 6.67
CA ILE A 195 32.03 -34.67 7.68
C ILE A 195 32.68 -33.28 7.75
N SER A 196 34.02 -33.24 7.75
CA SER A 196 34.76 -31.99 7.77
C SER A 196 34.46 -31.11 6.54
N ILE A 197 34.10 -31.67 5.39
CA ILE A 197 33.67 -30.88 4.23
C ILE A 197 32.28 -30.29 4.44
N MET A 198 31.37 -31.03 5.08
CA MET A 198 29.97 -30.65 5.25
C MET A 198 29.74 -29.60 6.34
N GLU A 199 30.48 -29.67 7.46
CA GLU A 199 30.39 -28.70 8.57
C GLU A 199 30.47 -27.22 8.12
N PRO A 200 31.53 -26.77 7.40
CA PRO A 200 31.60 -25.38 6.96
C PRO A 200 30.53 -25.01 5.93
N ILE A 201 29.98 -25.97 5.17
CA ILE A 201 28.84 -25.71 4.28
C ILE A 201 27.59 -25.44 5.12
N GLN A 202 27.37 -26.23 6.18
CA GLN A 202 26.26 -26.02 7.12
C GLN A 202 26.39 -24.66 7.83
N GLU A 203 27.57 -24.34 8.37
CA GLU A 203 27.85 -23.04 8.99
C GLU A 203 27.62 -21.87 8.01
N PHE A 204 27.93 -22.05 6.73
CA PHE A 204 27.67 -21.06 5.70
C PHE A 204 26.16 -20.85 5.49
N LEU A 205 25.39 -21.94 5.35
CA LEU A 205 23.94 -21.86 5.15
C LEU A 205 23.27 -21.15 6.33
N GLU A 206 23.66 -21.49 7.56
CA GLU A 206 23.18 -20.83 8.78
C GLU A 206 23.58 -19.35 8.84
N ALA A 207 24.82 -19.00 8.44
CA ALA A 207 25.27 -17.61 8.41
C ALA A 207 24.48 -16.75 7.41
N VAL A 208 24.19 -17.30 6.22
CA VAL A 208 23.37 -16.62 5.20
C VAL A 208 21.93 -16.46 5.69
N GLU A 209 21.33 -17.52 6.24
CA GLU A 209 19.98 -17.47 6.81
C GLU A 209 19.88 -16.43 7.92
N TYR A 210 20.84 -16.40 8.84
CA TYR A 210 20.88 -15.42 9.93
C TYR A 210 21.02 -13.99 9.42
N ARG A 211 21.98 -13.73 8.51
CA ARG A 211 22.17 -12.40 7.93
C ARG A 211 20.89 -11.93 7.24
N MET A 212 20.27 -12.78 6.44
CA MET A 212 19.03 -12.46 5.76
C MET A 212 17.87 -12.19 6.72
N ALA A 213 17.70 -13.00 7.77
CA ALA A 213 16.68 -12.78 8.78
C ALA A 213 16.85 -11.39 9.40
N SER A 214 18.08 -11.02 9.75
CA SER A 214 18.38 -9.70 10.30
C SER A 214 18.13 -8.54 9.33
N GLU A 215 18.47 -8.70 8.04
CA GLU A 215 18.18 -7.70 7.00
C GLU A 215 16.66 -7.54 6.78
N SER A 216 15.92 -8.65 6.77
CA SER A 216 14.47 -8.68 6.62
C SER A 216 13.76 -8.01 7.80
N GLU A 217 14.13 -8.34 9.03
CA GLU A 217 13.56 -7.73 10.23
C GLU A 217 13.79 -6.22 10.29
N ALA A 218 15.00 -5.77 9.93
CA ALA A 218 15.32 -4.34 9.89
C ALA A 218 14.47 -3.57 8.86
N LEU A 219 14.16 -4.19 7.72
CA LEU A 219 13.28 -3.62 6.70
C LEU A 219 11.81 -3.64 7.14
N GLN A 220 11.33 -4.73 7.74
CA GLN A 220 9.97 -4.85 8.24
C GLN A 220 9.66 -3.82 9.33
N GLY A 221 10.57 -3.58 10.27
CA GLY A 221 10.37 -2.61 11.35
C GLY A 221 10.13 -1.17 10.87
N ARG A 222 10.82 -0.74 9.81
CA ARG A 222 10.59 0.59 9.21
C ARG A 222 9.28 0.63 8.43
N GLN A 223 8.91 -0.47 7.78
CA GLN A 223 7.69 -0.54 6.99
C GLN A 223 6.42 -0.54 7.84
N THR A 224 6.42 -1.24 8.98
CA THR A 224 5.28 -1.22 9.90
C THR A 224 5.01 0.18 10.45
N LEU A 225 6.06 0.97 10.71
CA LEU A 225 5.93 2.39 11.07
C LEU A 225 5.24 3.20 9.96
N TYR A 226 5.63 3.01 8.69
CA TYR A 226 4.98 3.69 7.57
C TYR A 226 3.50 3.29 7.42
N LEU A 227 3.15 2.02 7.68
CA LEU A 227 1.76 1.58 7.71
C LEU A 227 0.97 2.27 8.84
N TRP A 228 1.54 2.37 10.04
CA TRP A 228 0.91 3.08 11.15
C TRP A 228 0.74 4.58 10.86
N TYR A 229 1.72 5.23 10.24
CA TYR A 229 1.58 6.63 9.79
C TYR A 229 0.50 6.78 8.72
N ALA A 230 0.41 5.86 7.76
CA ALA A 230 -0.65 5.88 6.74
C ALA A 230 -2.04 5.71 7.38
N ILE A 231 -2.21 4.78 8.32
CA ILE A 231 -3.46 4.57 9.05
C ILE A 231 -3.83 5.81 9.87
N LEU A 232 -2.87 6.42 10.57
CA LEU A 232 -3.09 7.66 11.32
C LEU A 232 -3.58 8.79 10.40
N LEU A 233 -2.93 8.97 9.24
CA LEU A 233 -3.33 9.99 8.26
C LEU A 233 -4.72 9.72 7.65
N ILE A 234 -5.08 8.45 7.42
CA ILE A 234 -6.44 8.05 7.00
C ILE A 234 -7.47 8.53 8.04
N ILE A 235 -7.22 8.21 9.31
CA ILE A 235 -8.13 8.55 10.41
C ILE A 235 -8.26 10.08 10.53
N VAL A 236 -7.14 10.80 10.56
CA VAL A 236 -7.13 12.27 10.68
C VAL A 236 -7.84 12.93 9.50
N SER A 237 -7.56 12.50 8.27
CA SER A 237 -8.19 13.06 7.06
C SER A 237 -9.69 12.79 7.01
N THR A 238 -10.12 11.61 7.46
CA THR A 238 -11.54 11.23 7.53
C THR A 238 -12.28 12.03 8.60
N LEU A 239 -11.70 12.17 9.80
CA LEU A 239 -12.26 13.02 10.85
C LEU A 239 -12.38 14.48 10.40
N MET A 240 -11.34 15.02 9.74
CA MET A 240 -11.38 16.37 9.19
C MET A 240 -12.47 16.54 8.14
N ALA A 241 -12.64 15.58 7.23
CA ALA A 241 -13.70 15.61 6.23
C ALA A 241 -15.10 15.58 6.86
N LEU A 242 -15.31 14.79 7.92
CA LEU A 242 -16.56 14.75 8.67
C LEU A 242 -16.86 16.08 9.38
N ILE A 243 -15.85 16.69 10.02
CA ILE A 243 -15.98 18.00 10.66
C ILE A 243 -16.34 19.08 9.64
N ILE A 244 -15.66 19.11 8.50
CA ILE A 244 -15.95 20.06 7.41
C ILE A 244 -17.36 19.85 6.87
N ALA A 245 -17.76 18.59 6.63
CA ALA A 245 -19.10 18.28 6.15
C ALA A 245 -20.19 18.74 7.13
N ASP A 246 -20.01 18.50 8.43
CA ASP A 246 -20.93 18.96 9.47
C ASP A 246 -20.97 20.49 9.58
N TYR A 247 -19.81 21.15 9.53
CA TYR A 247 -19.72 22.62 9.53
C TYR A 247 -20.46 23.22 8.34
N VAL A 248 -20.19 22.75 7.12
CA VAL A 248 -20.85 23.24 5.90
C VAL A 248 -22.36 22.99 5.96
N ARG A 249 -22.80 21.85 6.48
CA ARG A 249 -24.22 21.53 6.63
C ARG A 249 -24.92 22.48 7.61
N THR A 250 -24.34 22.66 8.80
CA THR A 250 -25.00 23.37 9.92
C THR A 250 -24.83 24.88 9.84
N LYS A 251 -23.68 25.38 9.39
CA LYS A 251 -23.34 26.81 9.39
C LYS A 251 -23.51 27.51 8.04
N ILE A 252 -23.64 26.77 6.94
CA ILE A 252 -23.83 27.36 5.60
C ILE A 252 -25.16 26.92 5.01
N ILE A 253 -25.34 25.61 4.79
CA ILE A 253 -26.41 25.11 3.92
C ILE A 253 -27.79 25.21 4.57
N SER A 254 -27.94 24.75 5.82
CA SER A 254 -29.23 24.85 6.52
C SER A 254 -29.69 26.31 6.69
N PRO A 255 -28.83 27.24 7.15
CA PRO A 255 -29.16 28.67 7.21
C PRO A 255 -29.60 29.29 5.88
N VAL A 256 -28.88 29.01 4.79
CA VAL A 256 -29.24 29.52 3.44
C VAL A 256 -30.62 29.02 3.00
N PHE A 257 -30.96 27.78 3.34
CA PHE A 257 -32.28 27.22 3.07
C PHE A 257 -33.39 27.90 3.87
N SER A 258 -33.16 28.17 5.16
CA SER A 258 -34.08 28.92 6.00
C SER A 258 -34.28 30.34 5.47
N LEU A 259 -33.21 31.06 5.11
CA LEU A 259 -33.30 32.39 4.52
C LEU A 259 -34.09 32.40 3.22
N LYS A 260 -33.87 31.42 2.34
CA LYS A 260 -34.65 31.30 1.10
C LYS A 260 -36.15 31.18 1.39
N HIS A 261 -36.53 30.38 2.38
CA HIS A 261 -37.93 30.19 2.74
C HIS A 261 -38.54 31.46 3.34
N ASP A 262 -37.86 32.08 4.29
CA ASP A 262 -38.33 33.30 4.96
C ASP A 262 -38.44 34.48 3.98
N ALA A 263 -37.47 34.62 3.05
CA ALA A 263 -37.53 35.63 2.00
C ALA A 263 -38.74 35.44 1.07
N HIS A 264 -39.13 34.20 0.78
CA HIS A 264 -40.34 33.92 0.00
C HIS A 264 -41.62 34.36 0.74
N ILE A 265 -41.69 34.13 2.05
CA ILE A 265 -42.84 34.55 2.88
C ILE A 265 -42.97 36.09 2.89
N ILE A 266 -41.83 36.80 3.00
CA ILE A 266 -41.81 38.27 2.93
C ILE A 266 -42.27 38.74 1.54
N ALA A 267 -41.80 38.09 0.46
CA ALA A 267 -42.19 38.42 -0.91
C ALA A 267 -43.68 38.16 -1.21
N GLU A 268 -44.32 37.20 -0.53
CA GLU A 268 -45.77 36.95 -0.61
C GLU A 268 -46.63 38.01 0.12
N GLY A 269 -46.00 39.03 0.71
CA GLY A 269 -46.68 40.17 1.34
C GLY A 269 -46.79 40.09 2.86
N ASN A 270 -46.22 39.05 3.49
CA ASN A 270 -46.14 38.98 4.95
C ASN A 270 -44.85 39.65 5.45
N TYR A 271 -44.82 40.99 5.41
CA TYR A 271 -43.67 41.79 5.82
C TYR A 271 -43.38 41.77 7.32
N LYS A 272 -44.21 41.12 8.14
CA LYS A 272 -43.96 40.89 9.58
C LYS A 272 -43.06 39.69 9.85
N ALA A 273 -42.87 38.81 8.86
CA ALA A 273 -41.94 37.70 8.99
C ALA A 273 -40.50 38.22 9.15
N ARG A 274 -39.70 37.51 9.94
CA ARG A 274 -38.28 37.82 10.17
C ARG A 274 -37.47 36.53 10.10
N CYS A 275 -36.30 36.62 9.48
CA CYS A 275 -35.32 35.55 9.42
C CYS A 275 -34.68 35.31 10.79
N LYS A 276 -34.67 34.05 11.23
CA LYS A 276 -34.12 33.60 12.52
C LYS A 276 -32.85 32.76 12.32
N VAL A 277 -31.86 33.32 11.65
CA VAL A 277 -30.55 32.68 11.49
C VAL A 277 -29.57 33.27 12.49
N ASN A 278 -29.11 32.44 13.43
CA ASN A 278 -28.12 32.83 14.43
C ASN A 278 -26.76 32.20 14.11
N VAL A 279 -26.06 32.76 13.12
CA VAL A 279 -24.73 32.31 12.70
C VAL A 279 -23.82 33.52 12.55
N GLU A 280 -22.65 33.50 13.19
CA GLU A 280 -21.67 34.60 13.14
C GLU A 280 -20.80 34.51 11.89
N ASN A 281 -21.41 34.59 10.71
CA ASN A 281 -20.73 34.64 9.41
C ASN A 281 -21.50 35.54 8.43
N GLU A 282 -21.08 35.57 7.16
CA GLU A 282 -21.71 36.35 6.09
C GLU A 282 -23.20 36.00 5.91
N ILE A 283 -23.61 34.76 6.22
CA ILE A 283 -25.02 34.34 6.15
C ILE A 283 -25.85 34.96 7.29
N GLY A 284 -25.27 35.11 8.48
CA GLY A 284 -25.91 35.85 9.56
C GLY A 284 -26.07 37.33 9.24
N SER A 285 -25.02 37.95 8.70
CA SER A 285 -25.08 39.35 8.24
C SER A 285 -26.17 39.52 7.17
N LEU A 286 -26.28 38.58 6.23
CA LEU A 286 -27.33 38.59 5.21
C LEU A 286 -28.74 38.45 5.83
N SER A 287 -28.89 37.60 6.85
CA SER A 287 -30.14 37.48 7.61
C SER A 287 -30.57 38.81 8.23
N GLN A 288 -29.61 39.56 8.79
CA GLN A 288 -29.87 40.85 9.39
C GLN A 288 -30.28 41.89 8.34
N SER A 289 -29.55 42.00 7.23
CA SER A 289 -29.91 42.93 6.16
C SER A 289 -31.27 42.62 5.54
N LEU A 290 -31.66 41.34 5.44
CA LEU A 290 -32.99 40.97 4.96
C LEU A 290 -34.10 41.37 5.95
N ASN A 291 -33.83 41.28 7.25
CA ASN A 291 -34.76 41.75 8.29
C ASN A 291 -34.93 43.27 8.27
N GLU A 292 -33.84 44.02 8.11
CA GLU A 292 -33.87 45.48 7.96
C GLU A 292 -34.69 45.90 6.72
N MET A 293 -34.50 45.20 5.59
CA MET A 293 -35.31 45.42 4.39
C MET A 293 -36.80 45.14 4.64
N ALA A 294 -37.14 44.03 5.31
CA ALA A 294 -38.53 43.71 5.62
C ALA A 294 -39.18 44.75 6.54
N GLU A 295 -38.42 45.27 7.51
CA GLU A 295 -38.86 46.36 8.40
C GLU A 295 -39.13 47.66 7.64
N CYS A 296 -38.23 48.08 6.74
CA CYS A 296 -38.44 49.25 5.89
C CYS A 296 -39.71 49.11 5.03
N ILE A 297 -39.92 47.95 4.41
CA ILE A 297 -41.12 47.71 3.58
C ILE A 297 -42.40 47.74 4.43
N GLU A 298 -42.37 47.15 5.63
CA GLU A 298 -43.50 47.20 6.57
C GLU A 298 -43.85 48.64 6.95
N LEU A 299 -42.84 49.47 7.25
CA LEU A 299 -43.02 50.89 7.55
C LEU A 299 -43.59 51.67 6.37
N ASP A 300 -43.07 51.46 5.17
CA ASP A 300 -43.56 52.13 3.95
C ASP A 300 -45.02 51.77 3.65
N ILE A 301 -45.41 50.51 3.82
CA ILE A 301 -46.79 50.07 3.63
C ILE A 301 -47.72 50.70 4.67
N ASN A 302 -47.31 50.75 5.94
CA ASN A 302 -48.09 51.39 6.99
C ASN A 302 -48.27 52.89 6.71
N LYS A 303 -47.22 53.57 6.25
CA LYS A 303 -47.26 54.98 5.86
C LYS A 303 -48.20 55.22 4.67
N LEU A 304 -48.12 54.38 3.63
CA LEU A 304 -49.03 54.43 2.48
C LEU A 304 -50.49 54.17 2.88
N GLN A 305 -50.74 53.24 3.81
CA GLN A 305 -52.09 52.99 4.32
C GLN A 305 -52.64 54.18 5.12
N GLN A 306 -51.81 54.84 5.93
CA GLN A 306 -52.18 56.06 6.62
C GLN A 306 -52.53 57.16 5.61
N MET A 307 -51.67 57.46 4.64
CA MET A 307 -51.93 58.45 3.58
C MET A 307 -53.19 58.11 2.77
N ALA A 308 -53.45 56.83 2.48
CA ALA A 308 -54.64 56.38 1.79
C ALA A 308 -55.92 56.42 2.63
N THR A 309 -55.84 56.67 3.95
CA THR A 309 -56.98 56.72 4.87
C THR A 309 -57.18 58.09 5.55
N THR A 310 -56.20 59.00 5.46
CA THR A 310 -56.29 60.38 5.95
C THR A 310 -56.34 61.36 4.78
N ASP A 311 -57.12 62.44 4.93
CA ASP A 311 -57.16 63.54 3.95
C ASP A 311 -56.02 64.54 4.26
N GLU A 312 -55.15 64.81 3.28
CA GLU A 312 -53.93 65.64 3.46
C GLU A 312 -54.22 67.08 3.88
N LEU A 313 -55.43 67.60 3.61
CA LEU A 313 -55.79 68.99 3.90
C LEU A 313 -56.33 69.22 5.33
N VAL A 314 -56.79 68.19 6.03
CA VAL A 314 -57.53 68.36 7.31
C VAL A 314 -57.10 67.36 8.39
N GLY A 315 -56.33 66.31 8.06
CA GLY A 315 -55.85 65.32 9.04
C GLY A 315 -56.94 64.38 9.60
N ILE A 316 -58.17 64.46 9.07
CA ILE A 316 -59.29 63.58 9.39
C ILE A 316 -59.35 62.39 8.43
N SER A 317 -60.05 61.32 8.85
CA SER A 317 -60.27 60.14 8.01
C SER A 317 -60.93 60.53 6.68
N ASN A 318 -60.32 60.14 5.58
CA ASN A 318 -60.84 60.45 4.25
C ASN A 318 -62.13 59.67 3.96
N ARG A 319 -62.82 60.04 2.87
CA ARG A 319 -64.10 59.43 2.49
C ARG A 319 -64.05 57.90 2.43
N ARG A 320 -62.93 57.30 1.98
CA ARG A 320 -62.80 55.83 1.93
C ARG A 320 -62.76 55.20 3.32
N ALA A 321 -62.01 55.77 4.24
CA ALA A 321 -61.94 55.32 5.62
C ALA A 321 -63.30 55.47 6.33
N PHE A 322 -63.97 56.62 6.14
CA PHE A 322 -65.31 56.86 6.66
C PHE A 322 -66.33 55.81 6.18
N ILE A 323 -66.42 55.55 4.87
CA ILE A 323 -67.36 54.56 4.31
C ILE A 323 -67.08 53.16 4.85
N LYS A 324 -65.81 52.79 5.08
CA LYS A 324 -65.45 51.49 5.66
C LYS A 324 -65.92 51.37 7.11
N SER A 325 -65.65 52.38 7.95
CA SER A 325 -66.09 52.40 9.34
C SER A 325 -67.61 52.44 9.47
N LEU A 326 -68.28 53.21 8.60
CA LEU A 326 -69.75 53.26 8.53
C LEU A 326 -70.35 51.87 8.29
N LYS A 327 -69.81 51.10 7.32
CA LYS A 327 -70.29 49.73 7.06
C LYS A 327 -70.15 48.81 8.27
N LEU A 328 -69.00 48.86 8.95
CA LEU A 328 -68.75 48.07 10.16
C LEU A 328 -69.74 48.42 11.28
N GLU A 329 -70.00 49.71 11.50
CA GLU A 329 -70.92 50.16 12.54
C GLU A 329 -72.40 49.91 12.19
N VAL A 330 -72.77 49.92 10.90
CA VAL A 330 -74.10 49.47 10.44
C VAL A 330 -74.30 47.98 10.72
N GLU A 331 -73.31 47.13 10.40
CA GLU A 331 -73.38 45.70 10.73
C GLU A 331 -73.45 45.45 12.24
N ARG A 332 -72.70 46.23 13.02
CA ARG A 332 -72.70 46.16 14.49
C ARG A 332 -74.04 46.60 15.08
N SER A 333 -74.60 47.71 14.59
CA SER A 333 -75.92 48.21 14.98
C SER A 333 -77.01 47.18 14.73
N HIS A 334 -77.01 46.54 13.55
CA HIS A 334 -77.91 45.43 13.24
C HIS A 334 -77.72 44.23 14.17
N ARG A 335 -76.47 43.86 14.50
CA ARG A 335 -76.18 42.71 15.37
C ARG A 335 -76.64 42.91 16.82
N TYR A 336 -76.55 44.13 17.32
CA TYR A 336 -76.84 44.45 18.72
C TYR A 336 -78.14 45.24 18.91
N GLU A 337 -78.97 45.35 17.86
CA GLU A 337 -80.24 46.11 17.82
C GLU A 337 -80.12 47.52 18.44
N SER A 338 -78.97 48.16 18.25
CA SER A 338 -78.70 49.48 18.80
C SER A 338 -79.01 50.55 17.76
N PRO A 339 -79.72 51.65 18.11
CA PRO A 339 -80.07 52.68 17.15
C PRO A 339 -78.80 53.40 16.67
N LEU A 340 -78.58 53.43 15.35
CA LEU A 340 -77.49 54.15 14.70
C LEU A 340 -78.00 55.46 14.11
N SER A 341 -77.33 56.56 14.39
CA SER A 341 -77.59 57.88 13.77
C SER A 341 -76.34 58.38 13.08
N LEU A 342 -76.48 58.91 11.86
CA LEU A 342 -75.39 59.48 11.08
C LEU A 342 -75.58 60.99 10.92
N LEU A 343 -74.57 61.77 11.33
CA LEU A 343 -74.53 63.22 11.11
C LEU A 343 -73.51 63.51 10.01
N MET A 344 -73.95 64.15 8.92
CA MET A 344 -73.06 64.66 7.86
C MET A 344 -73.04 66.19 7.93
N MET A 345 -71.85 66.77 8.08
CA MET A 345 -71.62 68.22 8.01
C MET A 345 -70.63 68.51 6.87
N ASP A 346 -70.96 69.50 6.04
CA ASP A 346 -70.08 69.97 4.96
C ASP A 346 -69.06 70.98 5.53
N VAL A 347 -67.80 70.82 5.15
CA VAL A 347 -66.68 71.65 5.63
C VAL A 347 -66.01 72.27 4.40
N GLY A 348 -66.62 73.33 3.85
CA GLY A 348 -66.16 74.01 2.64
C GLY A 348 -66.34 75.53 2.68
N CYS A 349 -65.21 76.24 2.52
CA CYS A 349 -65.00 77.67 2.20
C CYS A 349 -65.10 78.71 3.35
N TRP A 350 -63.96 78.97 4.01
CA TRP A 350 -63.61 80.29 4.55
C TRP A 350 -62.36 80.80 3.82
N MET A 351 -62.55 81.67 2.83
CA MET A 351 -61.51 82.60 2.38
C MET A 351 -62.19 83.95 2.20
N LEU A 352 -62.16 84.73 3.28
CA LEU A 352 -62.44 86.16 3.29
C LEU A 352 -61.18 86.86 2.77
N ASP A 353 -61.28 87.48 1.60
CA ASP A 353 -60.51 88.69 1.31
C ASP A 353 -61.52 89.80 1.01
N VAL A 354 -61.71 90.66 2.01
CA VAL A 354 -62.40 91.94 1.92
C VAL A 354 -61.30 93.00 2.10
N GLY A 355 -61.05 93.80 1.07
CA GLY A 355 -60.05 94.86 1.13
C GLY A 355 -60.01 95.75 -0.11
N CYS A 356 -61.06 96.59 -0.24
CA CYS A 356 -61.27 97.75 -1.14
C CYS A 356 -61.48 97.52 -2.64
#